data_AF-A0A852EG16-F1
#
_entry.id   AF-A0A852EG16-F1
#
_cell.length_a   1.000
_cell.length_b   1.000
_cell.length_c   1.000
_cell.angle_alpha   90.00
_cell.angle_beta   90.00
_cell.angle_gamma   90.00
#
_symmetry.space_group_name_H-M   'P 1'
#
loop_
_entity.id
_entity.type
_entity.pdbx_description
1 polymer ?
#
loop_
_entity_poly.entity_id
_entity_poly.type
_entity_poly.pdbx_seq_one_letter_code
_entity_poly.pdbx_strand_id
1 'polypeptide(L)' 'LEINTKVTNLQDLQQLLGEINWMRPILGITNDDILSLLDLLRGDNNIKSPRT' A
#
# COMPACT_ATOMS: atom_id res chain seq x y z
N LEU A 1 -7.46 -10.48 12.26
CA LEU A 1 -7.03 -9.29 11.51
C LEU A 1 -7.74 -9.31 10.18
N GLU A 2 -8.44 -8.24 9.84
CA GLU A 2 -9.02 -8.05 8.51
C GLU A 2 -8.14 -7.01 7.80
N ILE A 3 -7.54 -7.38 6.68
CA ILE A 3 -6.72 -6.48 5.86
C ILE A 3 -7.65 -5.80 4.87
N ASN A 4 -7.68 -4.48 4.86
CA ASN A 4 -8.47 -3.75 3.87
C ASN A 4 -7.73 -3.73 2.53
N THR A 5 -8.18 -4.58 1.59
CA THR A 5 -7.57 -4.69 0.26
C THR A 5 -8.15 -3.71 -0.77
N LYS A 6 -9.19 -2.95 -0.40
CA LYS A 6 -9.80 -1.97 -1.30
C LYS A 6 -9.00 -0.67 -1.25
N VAL A 7 -8.30 -0.38 -2.34
CA VAL A 7 -7.58 0.88 -2.55
C VAL A 7 -8.39 1.78 -3.48
N THR A 8 -8.85 2.93 -3.00
CA THR A 8 -9.53 3.94 -3.84
C THR A 8 -8.75 5.24 -3.95
N ASN A 9 -7.94 5.55 -2.94
CA ASN A 9 -7.19 6.79 -2.86
C ASN A 9 -5.83 6.57 -2.18
N LEU A 10 -5.00 7.63 -2.16
CA LEU A 10 -3.66 7.59 -1.56
C LEU A 10 -3.68 7.18 -0.07
N GLN A 11 -4.67 7.63 0.71
CA GLN A 11 -4.80 7.24 2.11
C GLN A 11 -5.05 5.73 2.28
N ASP A 12 -5.94 5.14 1.49
CA ASP A 12 -6.18 3.69 1.53
C ASP A 12 -4.90 2.91 1.19
N LEU A 13 -4.18 3.34 0.15
CA LEU A 13 -2.91 2.73 -0.27
C LEU A 13 -1.85 2.81 0.83
N GLN A 14 -1.72 3.97 1.49
CA GLN A 14 -0.77 4.17 2.58
C GLN A 14 -1.08 3.30 3.80
N GLN A 15 -2.36 3.13 4.15
CA GLN A 15 -2.78 2.24 5.24
C GLN A 15 -2.44 0.78 4.91
N LEU A 16 -2.78 0.31 3.71
CA LEU A 16 -2.45 -1.04 3.27
C LEU A 16 -0.93 -1.29 3.28
N LEU A 17 -0.13 -0.33 2.80
CA LEU A 17 1.33 -0.44 2.88
C LEU A 17 1.86 -0.44 4.31
N GLY A 18 1.21 0.25 5.24
CA GLY A 18 1.50 0.17 6.67
C GLY A 18 1.29 -1.24 7.22
N GLU A 19 0.15 -1.85 6.91
CA GLU A 19 -0.18 -3.23 7.31
C GLU A 19 0.81 -4.26 6.72
N ILE A 20 1.13 -4.12 5.43
CA ILE A 20 2.11 -4.97 4.76
C ILE A 20 3.51 -4.82 5.37
N ASN A 21 3.95 -3.58 5.62
CA ASN A 21 5.26 -3.32 6.23
C ASN A 21 5.35 -3.89 7.65
N TRP A 22 4.24 -3.94 8.39
CA TRP A 22 4.20 -4.60 9.70
C TRP A 22 4.38 -6.13 9.59
N MET A 23 3.82 -6.76 8.55
CA MET A 23 3.91 -8.21 8.33
C MET A 23 5.23 -8.66 7.70
N ARG A 24 5.98 -7.75 7.06
CA ARG A 24 7.23 -8.04 6.32
C ARG A 24 8.23 -8.93 7.07
N PRO A 25 8.58 -8.66 8.35
CA PRO A 25 9.58 -9.46 9.06
C PRO A 25 9.15 -10.91 9.28
N ILE A 26 7.84 -11.17 9.32
CA ILE A 26 7.27 -12.48 9.65
C ILE A 26 7.08 -13.32 8.38
N LEU A 27 6.70 -12.68 7.28
CA LEU A 27 6.33 -13.35 6.03
C LEU A 27 7.42 -13.33 4.95
N GLY A 28 8.52 -12.58 5.16
CA GLY A 28 9.58 -12.47 4.17
C GLY A 28 9.19 -11.69 2.91
N ILE A 29 8.18 -10.81 3.00
CA ILE A 29 7.70 -9.99 1.88
C ILE A 29 8.82 -9.04 1.43
N THR A 30 9.24 -9.17 0.18
CA THR A 30 10.31 -8.38 -0.43
C THR A 30 9.77 -7.06 -1.02
N ASN A 31 10.66 -6.22 -1.55
CA ASN A 31 10.23 -5.05 -2.34
C ASN A 31 9.65 -5.46 -3.69
N ASP A 32 10.14 -6.56 -4.27
CA ASP A 32 9.67 -7.06 -5.56
C ASP A 32 8.21 -7.52 -5.47
N ASP A 33 7.82 -8.14 -4.35
CA ASP A 33 6.44 -8.58 -4.09
C ASP A 33 5.42 -7.42 -4.05
N ILE A 34 5.88 -6.19 -3.78
CA ILE A 34 5.00 -5.02 -3.61
C ILE A 34 5.33 -3.88 -4.55
N LEU A 35 6.13 -4.12 -5.59
CA LEU A 35 6.60 -3.08 -6.50
C LEU A 35 5.43 -2.31 -7.14
N SER A 36 4.37 -3.00 -7.53
CA SER A 36 3.15 -2.39 -8.09
C SER A 36 2.45 -1.45 -7.11
N LEU A 37 2.41 -1.78 -5.81
CA LEU A 37 1.87 -0.90 -4.76
C LEU A 37 2.76 0.33 -4.55
N LEU A 38 4.08 0.17 -4.65
CA LEU A 38 5.03 1.28 -4.56
C LEU A 38 4.95 2.22 -5.76
N ASP A 39 4.72 1.69 -6.96
CA ASP A 39 4.48 2.51 -8.14
C ASP A 39 3.19 3.32 -8.00
N LEU A 40 2.15 2.72 -7.41
CA LEU A 40 0.92 3.44 -7.08
C LEU A 40 1.14 4.57 -6.10
N LEU A 41 2.20 4.60 -5.27
CA LEU A 41 2.46 5.72 -4.34
C LEU A 41 2.75 7.05 -5.04
N ARG A 42 3.27 6.98 -6.27
CA ARG A 42 3.65 8.16 -7.07
C ARG A 42 2.41 8.96 -7.49
N GLY A 43 2.62 10.19 -7.93
CA GLY A 43 1.56 11.09 -8.41
C GLY A 43 1.20 12.19 -7.41
N ASP A 44 -0.07 12.58 -7.37
CA ASP A 44 -0.56 13.66 -6.51
C ASP A 44 -0.43 13.28 -5.02
N ASN A 45 0.13 14.17 -4.21
CA ASN A 45 0.35 14.00 -2.78
C ASN A 45 -0.91 14.24 -1.93
N ASN A 46 -2.03 14.66 -2.54
CA ASN A 46 -3.30 14.74 -1.84
C ASN A 46 -3.74 13.34 -1.39
N ILE A 47 -4.04 13.20 -0.09
CA ILE A 47 -4.49 11.93 0.52
C ILE A 47 -5.77 11.37 -0.11
N LYS A 48 -6.60 12.23 -0.72
CA LYS A 48 -7.82 11.84 -1.44
C LYS A 48 -7.59 11.67 -2.95
N SER A 49 -6.35 11.81 -3.44
CA SER A 49 -6.04 11.57 -4.85
C SER A 49 -6.38 10.12 -5.19
N PRO A 50 -7.07 9.88 -6.32
CA PRO A 50 -7.44 8.52 -6.71
C PRO A 50 -6.19 7.69 -7.00
N ARG A 51 -6.23 6.42 -6.60
CA ARG A 51 -5.24 5.40 -6.97
C ARG A 51 -5.98 4.27 -7.66
N THR A 52 -5.61 3.99 -8.90
CA THR A 52 -6.21 3.00 -9.80
C THR A 52 -5.13 2.18 -10.45
#